data_AF-A0A2D5AW84-F1
#
_entry.id   AF-A0A2D5AW84-F1
#
_cell.length_a   1.000
_cell.length_b   1.000
_cell.length_c   1.000
_cell.angle_alpha   90.00
_cell.angle_beta   90.00
_cell.angle_gamma   90.00
#
_symmetry.space_group_name_H-M   'P 1'
#
loop_
_entity.id
_entity.type
_entity.pdbx_description
1 polymer ?
#
loop_
_entity_poly.entity_id
_entity_poly.type
_entity_poly.pdbx_seq_one_letter_code
_entity_poly.pdbx_strand_id
1 'polypeptide(L)'
;MTKSLAREAIRNLFVSEPDLAEETSMLAVDEIDGDKMPEPYRGLLVHATDMTHKLQAFSGQTIHVRPLHVDRNGHKLHRRVLLICDNDGRTIEFGVIRIHLERFSREQREEILDCRVPLGAILKHHNIAHRCEPRFYFRLSGSTFLRDAFELDCATTLYGRLNHIVNEAGEELADVVEVLPPLFAPQNRSV
;
A
#
# COMPACT_ATOMS: atom_id res chain seq x y z
N MET A 1 22.16 16.29 9.56
CA MET A 1 21.35 15.06 9.37
C MET A 1 20.49 15.27 8.15
N THR A 2 20.83 14.65 7.02
CA THR A 2 20.01 14.66 5.81
C THR A 2 18.72 13.91 6.13
N LYS A 3 17.56 14.58 6.07
CA LYS A 3 16.27 13.87 6.18
C LYS A 3 16.20 12.90 4.99
N SER A 4 15.93 11.62 5.24
CA SER A 4 15.71 10.66 4.16
C SER A 4 14.50 11.10 3.34
N LEU A 5 14.70 11.27 2.02
CA LEU A 5 13.63 11.61 1.07
C LEU A 5 12.51 10.56 1.10
N ALA A 6 12.85 9.28 1.32
CA ALA A 6 11.89 8.20 1.46
C ALA A 6 10.99 8.41 2.68
N ARG A 7 11.59 8.73 3.83
CA ARG A 7 10.83 8.97 5.07
C ARG A 7 9.87 10.14 4.93
N GLU A 8 10.29 11.21 4.26
CA GLU A 8 9.44 12.37 3.99
C GLU A 8 8.32 12.05 3.00
N ALA A 9 8.61 11.35 1.90
CA ALA A 9 7.61 10.95 0.93
C ALA A 9 6.53 10.03 1.55
N ILE A 10 6.96 9.04 2.32
CA ILE A 10 6.08 8.12 3.05
C ILE A 10 5.23 8.92 4.03
N ARG A 11 5.85 9.75 4.87
CA ARG A 11 5.12 10.60 5.83
C ARG A 11 4.09 11.48 5.12
N ASN A 12 4.45 12.12 4.01
CA ASN A 12 3.54 13.00 3.28
C ASN A 12 2.34 12.26 2.69
N LEU A 13 2.48 10.97 2.35
CA LEU A 13 1.35 10.14 1.92
C LEU A 13 0.47 9.73 3.11
N PHE A 14 1.07 9.43 4.26
CA PHE A 14 0.34 9.08 5.48
C PHE A 14 -0.36 10.28 6.18
N VAL A 15 0.15 11.51 6.02
CA VAL A 15 -0.26 12.71 6.78
C VAL A 15 -1.41 13.48 6.11
N SER A 16 -2.13 12.91 5.13
CA SER A 16 -3.31 13.59 4.58
C SER A 16 -4.45 13.77 5.60
N GLU A 17 -4.32 13.26 6.82
CA GLU A 17 -5.28 13.40 7.92
C GLU A 17 -4.64 14.06 9.17
N PRO A 18 -5.31 15.04 9.82
CA PRO A 18 -4.85 15.63 11.08
C PRO A 18 -4.64 14.60 12.20
N ASP A 19 -5.53 13.60 12.30
CA ASP A 19 -5.53 12.62 13.39
C ASP A 19 -4.35 11.63 13.32
N LEU A 20 -3.84 11.37 12.11
CA LEU A 20 -2.66 10.52 11.92
C LEU A 20 -1.35 11.29 11.99
N ALA A 21 -1.37 12.63 11.99
CA ALA A 21 -0.14 13.43 11.99
C ALA A 21 0.72 13.13 13.23
N GLU A 22 0.08 12.94 14.39
CA GLU A 22 0.78 12.53 15.61
C GLU A 22 1.23 11.06 15.56
N GLU A 23 0.38 10.14 15.12
CA GLU A 23 0.72 8.71 15.05
C GLU A 23 1.85 8.42 14.04
N THR A 24 1.86 9.15 12.93
CA THR A 24 2.90 9.05 11.89
C THR A 24 4.17 9.81 12.23
N SER A 25 4.12 10.71 13.22
CA SER A 25 5.32 11.31 13.79
C SER A 25 6.17 10.25 14.52
N MET A 26 5.52 9.26 15.14
CA MET A 26 6.13 8.17 15.90
C MET A 26 6.57 6.98 15.03
N LEU A 27 6.15 6.94 13.76
CA LEU A 27 6.62 5.95 12.79
C LEU A 27 8.16 6.02 12.64
N ALA A 28 8.82 4.96 13.10
CA ALA A 28 10.22 4.69 12.79
C ALA A 28 10.27 4.00 11.42
N VAL A 29 10.71 4.76 10.42
CA VAL A 29 10.86 4.30 9.03
C VAL A 29 12.35 4.21 8.75
N ASP A 30 12.84 2.98 8.52
CA ASP A 30 14.20 2.74 8.04
C ASP A 30 14.13 2.28 6.59
N GLU A 31 14.76 3.03 5.70
CA GLU A 31 14.97 2.62 4.32
C GLU A 31 15.94 1.43 4.28
N ILE A 32 15.64 0.44 3.45
CA ILE A 32 16.49 -0.72 3.22
C ILE A 32 16.66 -0.96 1.73
N ASP A 33 17.81 -1.49 1.32
CA ASP A 33 17.99 -1.95 -0.05
C ASP A 33 17.14 -3.21 -0.31
N GLY A 34 16.66 -3.38 -1.53
CA GLY A 34 15.82 -4.53 -1.91
C GLY A 34 16.52 -5.88 -1.75
N ASP A 35 17.85 -5.94 -1.85
CA ASP A 35 18.64 -7.14 -1.62
C ASP A 35 18.75 -7.50 -0.12
N LYS A 36 18.55 -6.53 0.77
CA LYS A 36 18.50 -6.73 2.24
C LYS A 36 17.11 -7.08 2.75
N MET A 37 16.09 -7.03 1.89
CA MET A 37 14.74 -7.42 2.28
C MET A 37 14.69 -8.93 2.57
N PRO A 38 14.18 -9.35 3.75
CA PRO A 38 14.10 -10.76 4.07
C PRO A 38 13.04 -11.47 3.22
N GLU A 39 13.19 -12.77 3.01
CA GLU A 39 12.08 -13.60 2.52
C GLU A 39 11.01 -13.79 3.61
N PRO A 40 9.73 -14.03 3.25
CA PRO A 40 9.17 -14.00 1.90
C PRO A 40 8.83 -12.59 1.39
N TYR A 41 9.12 -11.55 2.17
CA TYR A 41 8.81 -10.15 1.82
C TYR A 41 9.47 -9.74 0.50
N ARG A 42 10.71 -10.16 0.27
CA ARG A 42 11.45 -9.84 -0.95
C ARG A 42 10.72 -10.30 -2.20
N GLY A 43 10.21 -11.54 -2.23
CA GLY A 43 9.42 -12.05 -3.36
C GLY A 43 8.12 -11.28 -3.63
N LEU A 44 7.55 -10.66 -2.60
CA LEU A 44 6.28 -9.93 -2.64
C LEU A 44 6.42 -8.43 -2.87
N LEU A 45 7.51 -7.80 -2.42
CA LEU A 45 7.70 -6.34 -2.49
C LEU A 45 8.73 -5.93 -3.56
N VAL A 46 9.79 -6.72 -3.76
CA VAL A 46 10.93 -6.34 -4.61
C VAL A 46 10.70 -6.79 -6.05
N HIS A 47 9.76 -6.13 -6.72
CA HIS A 47 9.44 -6.36 -8.14
C HIS A 47 8.76 -5.13 -8.77
N ALA A 48 8.79 -5.04 -10.10
CA ALA A 48 8.22 -3.93 -10.87
C ALA A 48 6.86 -4.31 -11.53
N THR A 49 5.98 -4.97 -10.78
CA THR A 49 4.62 -5.32 -11.25
C THR A 49 3.59 -4.97 -10.18
N ASP A 50 2.31 -5.01 -10.53
CA ASP A 50 1.22 -4.86 -9.56
C ASP A 50 1.33 -5.89 -8.42
N MET A 51 1.12 -5.44 -7.18
CA MET A 51 1.25 -6.30 -6.00
C MET A 51 0.04 -7.21 -5.80
N THR A 52 -1.17 -6.72 -6.11
CA THR A 52 -2.46 -7.40 -5.90
C THR A 52 -2.45 -8.84 -6.40
N HIS A 53 -1.97 -9.09 -7.62
CA HIS A 53 -1.91 -10.43 -8.19
C HIS A 53 -0.93 -11.36 -7.48
N LYS A 54 0.21 -10.82 -7.01
CA LYS A 54 1.17 -11.61 -6.24
C LYS A 54 0.62 -11.98 -4.86
N LEU A 55 -0.10 -11.06 -4.23
CA LEU A 55 -0.74 -11.32 -2.95
C LEU A 55 -1.85 -12.37 -3.05
N GLN A 56 -2.67 -12.33 -4.10
CA GLN A 56 -3.65 -13.39 -4.38
C GLN A 56 -2.97 -14.75 -4.59
N ALA A 57 -1.87 -14.78 -5.36
CA ALA A 57 -1.12 -16.00 -5.59
C ALA A 57 -0.47 -16.55 -4.30
N PHE A 58 0.04 -15.66 -3.44
CA PHE A 58 0.66 -16.01 -2.16
C PHE A 58 -0.36 -16.47 -1.12
N SER A 59 -1.53 -15.83 -1.05
CA SER A 59 -2.60 -16.22 -0.12
C SER A 59 -3.39 -17.45 -0.58
N GLY A 60 -3.38 -17.74 -1.89
CA GLY A 60 -4.20 -18.76 -2.51
C GLY A 60 -5.69 -18.40 -2.54
N GLN A 61 -6.03 -17.11 -2.40
CA GLN A 61 -7.39 -16.63 -2.20
C GLN A 61 -7.70 -15.39 -3.04
N THR A 62 -8.99 -15.18 -3.29
CA THR A 62 -9.50 -13.88 -3.75
C THR A 62 -9.46 -12.87 -2.60
N ILE A 63 -9.38 -11.60 -2.97
CA ILE A 63 -9.18 -10.50 -2.03
C ILE A 63 -10.06 -9.33 -2.42
N HIS A 64 -10.54 -8.58 -1.43
CA HIS A 64 -11.32 -7.36 -1.62
C HIS A 64 -10.67 -6.16 -0.91
N VAL A 65 -11.09 -4.96 -1.31
CA VAL A 65 -10.67 -3.71 -0.68
C VAL A 65 -11.64 -3.35 0.45
N ARG A 66 -11.09 -3.07 1.63
CA ARG A 66 -11.81 -2.37 2.71
C ARG A 66 -11.24 -0.95 2.84
N PRO A 67 -11.96 0.10 2.42
CA PRO A 67 -11.49 1.46 2.63
C PRO A 67 -11.52 1.81 4.12
N LEU A 68 -10.43 2.41 4.60
CA LEU A 68 -10.33 3.00 5.93
C LEU A 68 -10.59 4.50 5.88
N HIS A 69 -10.08 5.16 4.84
CA HIS A 69 -10.28 6.58 4.61
C HIS A 69 -10.22 6.90 3.12
N VAL A 70 -11.02 7.88 2.68
CA VAL A 70 -11.03 8.38 1.32
C VAL A 70 -11.21 9.90 1.39
N ASP A 71 -10.26 10.64 0.84
CA ASP A 71 -10.30 12.08 0.72
C ASP A 71 -10.03 12.51 -0.73
N ARG A 72 -10.69 13.58 -1.16
CA ARG A 72 -10.51 14.13 -2.51
C ARG A 72 -10.10 15.59 -2.43
N ASN A 73 -8.89 15.87 -2.91
CA ASN A 73 -8.34 17.21 -2.99
C ASN A 73 -8.11 17.60 -4.45
N GLY A 74 -9.05 18.37 -5.01
CA GLY A 74 -9.02 18.78 -6.41
C GLY A 74 -9.03 17.58 -7.36
N HIS A 75 -7.94 17.41 -8.11
CA HIS A 75 -7.77 16.28 -9.05
C HIS A 75 -7.07 15.06 -8.43
N LYS A 76 -6.79 15.08 -7.12
CA LYS A 76 -6.15 13.95 -6.44
C LYS A 76 -7.15 13.22 -5.56
N LEU A 77 -7.17 11.89 -5.66
CA LEU A 77 -7.85 11.02 -4.71
C LEU A 77 -6.80 10.44 -3.77
N HIS A 78 -6.97 10.67 -2.48
CA HIS A 78 -6.22 10.02 -1.42
C HIS A 78 -7.10 8.93 -0.85
N ARG A 79 -6.60 7.69 -0.79
CA ARG A 79 -7.30 6.62 -0.09
C ARG A 79 -6.35 5.75 0.70
N ARG A 80 -6.81 5.38 1.89
CA ARG A 80 -6.19 4.41 2.77
C ARG A 80 -7.07 3.19 2.80
N VAL A 81 -6.49 2.03 2.56
CA VAL A 81 -7.22 0.79 2.33
C VAL A 81 -6.53 -0.39 3.01
N LEU A 82 -7.32 -1.42 3.29
CA LEU A 82 -6.84 -2.75 3.59
C LEU A 82 -7.18 -3.67 2.42
N LEU A 83 -6.27 -4.58 2.08
CA LEU A 83 -6.60 -5.74 1.26
C LEU A 83 -6.87 -6.93 2.18
N ILE A 84 -8.00 -7.60 1.97
CA ILE A 84 -8.52 -8.63 2.86
C ILE A 84 -8.81 -9.89 2.06
N CYS A 85 -8.38 -11.04 2.57
CA CYS A 85 -8.74 -12.35 2.03
C CYS A 85 -10.23 -12.66 2.25
N ASP A 86 -10.91 -13.10 1.21
CA ASP A 86 -12.37 -13.32 1.26
C ASP A 86 -12.77 -14.48 2.19
N ASN A 87 -11.96 -15.54 2.30
CA ASN A 87 -12.38 -16.73 3.03
C ASN A 87 -12.13 -16.65 4.54
N ASP A 88 -11.08 -15.96 4.98
CA ASP A 88 -10.62 -15.95 6.38
C ASP A 88 -10.62 -14.54 7.02
N GLY A 89 -10.95 -13.50 6.25
CA GLY A 89 -11.03 -12.12 6.71
C GLY A 89 -9.68 -11.51 7.09
N ARG A 90 -8.57 -12.16 6.78
CA ARG A 90 -7.22 -11.70 7.14
C ARG A 90 -6.80 -10.52 6.29
N THR A 91 -6.34 -9.46 6.95
CA THR A 91 -5.64 -8.35 6.29
C THR A 91 -4.28 -8.83 5.76
N ILE A 92 -4.03 -8.66 4.46
CA ILE A 92 -2.78 -9.06 3.81
C ILE A 92 -1.94 -7.88 3.29
N GLU A 93 -2.53 -6.69 3.24
CA GLU A 93 -1.85 -5.46 2.86
C GLU A 93 -2.54 -4.27 3.53
N PHE A 94 -1.74 -3.31 3.97
CA PHE A 94 -2.18 -1.95 4.26
C PHE A 94 -1.65 -1.04 3.15
N GLY A 95 -2.54 -0.33 2.48
CA GLY A 95 -2.22 0.54 1.34
C GLY A 95 -2.58 2.00 1.60
N VAL A 96 -1.68 2.92 1.27
CA VAL A 96 -1.96 4.36 1.15
C VAL A 96 -1.68 4.78 -0.28
N ILE A 97 -2.69 5.33 -0.93
CA ILE A 97 -2.67 5.57 -2.37
C ILE A 97 -3.06 7.01 -2.64
N ARG A 98 -2.23 7.72 -3.41
CA ARG A 98 -2.59 9.00 -4.01
C ARG A 98 -2.71 8.83 -5.51
N ILE A 99 -3.88 9.10 -6.06
CA ILE A 99 -4.21 8.87 -7.47
C ILE A 99 -4.46 10.20 -8.17
N HIS A 100 -3.84 10.38 -9.32
CA HIS A 100 -3.99 11.56 -10.19
C HIS A 100 -5.18 11.39 -11.14
N LEU A 101 -6.37 11.82 -10.71
CA LEU A 101 -7.64 11.60 -11.43
C LEU A 101 -7.65 12.26 -12.81
N GLU A 102 -6.90 13.33 -13.01
CA GLU A 102 -6.76 14.01 -14.29
C GLU A 102 -6.17 13.11 -15.40
N ARG A 103 -5.51 12.02 -15.02
CA ARG A 103 -4.88 11.05 -15.94
C ARG A 103 -5.82 9.96 -16.43
N PHE A 104 -7.03 9.92 -15.91
CA PHE A 104 -8.01 8.89 -16.20
C PHE A 104 -9.20 9.43 -16.98
N SER A 105 -9.78 8.59 -17.83
CA SER A 105 -11.04 8.87 -18.50
C SER A 105 -12.16 9.06 -17.48
N ARG A 106 -13.31 9.59 -17.92
CA ARG A 106 -14.47 9.75 -17.02
C ARG A 106 -14.92 8.43 -16.40
N GLU A 107 -15.04 7.39 -17.22
CA GLU A 107 -15.45 6.05 -16.79
C GLU A 107 -14.47 5.45 -15.77
N GLN A 108 -13.17 5.52 -16.07
CA GLN A 108 -12.12 5.05 -15.17
C GLN A 108 -12.12 5.80 -13.84
N ARG A 109 -12.34 7.12 -13.88
CA ARG A 109 -12.46 7.94 -12.66
C ARG A 109 -13.65 7.53 -11.79
N GLU A 110 -14.81 7.27 -12.40
CA GLU A 110 -16.00 6.85 -11.67
C GLU A 110 -15.72 5.54 -10.90
N GLU A 111 -15.08 4.55 -11.54
CA GLU A 111 -14.68 3.30 -10.88
C GLU A 111 -13.61 3.49 -9.79
N ILE A 112 -12.63 4.37 -10.01
CA ILE A 112 -11.61 4.71 -9.01
C ILE A 112 -12.26 5.35 -7.77
N LEU A 113 -13.21 6.26 -7.98
CA LEU A 113 -13.91 6.99 -6.93
C LEU A 113 -14.83 6.08 -6.10
N ASP A 114 -15.37 5.01 -6.70
CA ASP A 114 -16.18 4.03 -5.98
C ASP A 114 -15.41 3.28 -4.88
N CYS A 115 -14.07 3.24 -4.96
CA CYS A 115 -13.19 2.67 -3.94
C CYS A 115 -13.49 1.21 -3.56
N ARG A 116 -14.12 0.43 -4.45
CA ARG A 116 -14.48 -0.98 -4.20
C ARG A 116 -13.41 -1.97 -4.63
N VAL A 117 -12.56 -1.59 -5.58
CA VAL A 117 -11.56 -2.47 -6.19
C VAL A 117 -10.15 -1.86 -6.13
N PRO A 118 -9.09 -2.70 -6.07
CA PRO A 118 -7.71 -2.22 -6.06
C PRO A 118 -7.37 -1.45 -7.33
N LEU A 119 -6.49 -0.46 -7.25
CA LEU A 119 -6.14 0.36 -8.42
C LEU A 119 -5.56 -0.51 -9.54
N GLY A 120 -4.64 -1.43 -9.23
CA GLY A 120 -4.08 -2.37 -10.22
C GLY A 120 -5.15 -3.22 -10.93
N ALA A 121 -6.26 -3.55 -10.26
CA ALA A 121 -7.37 -4.27 -10.90
C ALA A 121 -8.10 -3.39 -11.92
N ILE A 122 -8.32 -2.10 -11.61
CA ILE A 122 -8.90 -1.12 -12.54
C ILE A 122 -7.96 -0.90 -13.73
N LEU A 123 -6.66 -0.70 -13.49
CA LEU A 123 -5.66 -0.52 -14.54
C LEU A 123 -5.66 -1.69 -15.52
N LYS A 124 -5.73 -2.92 -14.99
CA LYS A 124 -5.83 -4.13 -15.80
C LYS A 124 -7.16 -4.23 -16.55
N HIS A 125 -8.28 -3.98 -15.89
CA HIS A 125 -9.62 -4.09 -16.49
C HIS A 125 -9.76 -3.16 -17.71
N HIS A 126 -9.27 -1.92 -17.58
CA HIS A 126 -9.30 -0.90 -18.62
C HIS A 126 -8.14 -1.00 -19.62
N ASN A 127 -7.27 -2.00 -19.51
CA ASN A 127 -6.04 -2.15 -20.32
C ASN A 127 -5.19 -0.87 -20.37
N ILE A 128 -5.08 -0.17 -19.23
CA ILE A 128 -4.30 1.07 -19.12
C ILE A 128 -2.82 0.67 -19.11
N ALA A 129 -2.08 1.09 -20.13
CA ALA A 129 -0.65 0.87 -20.20
C ALA A 129 0.06 1.65 -19.09
N HIS A 130 0.82 0.93 -18.25
CA HIS A 130 1.50 1.50 -17.11
C HIS A 130 2.74 0.67 -16.73
N ARG A 131 3.60 1.28 -15.92
CA ARG A 131 4.76 0.63 -15.30
C ARG A 131 4.76 0.92 -13.80
N CYS A 132 5.12 -0.08 -13.00
CA CYS A 132 5.44 0.11 -11.60
C CYS A 132 6.92 0.44 -11.42
N GLU A 133 7.22 1.51 -10.70
CA GLU A 133 8.56 1.97 -10.36
C GLU A 133 8.73 2.00 -8.84
N PRO A 134 9.14 0.88 -8.21
CA PRO A 134 9.49 0.89 -6.80
C PRO A 134 10.62 1.90 -6.55
N ARG A 135 10.35 2.88 -5.69
CA ARG A 135 11.30 3.96 -5.36
C ARG A 135 12.10 3.65 -4.12
N PHE A 136 11.43 3.13 -3.10
CA PHE A 136 12.02 2.84 -1.81
C PHE A 136 11.45 1.55 -1.24
N TYR A 137 12.30 0.78 -0.57
CA TYR A 137 11.89 -0.29 0.31
C TYR A 137 12.20 0.12 1.74
N PHE A 138 11.37 -0.29 2.69
CA PHE A 138 11.53 0.13 4.06
C PHE A 138 11.04 -0.93 5.04
N ARG A 139 11.51 -0.81 6.27
CA ARG A 139 10.92 -1.46 7.43
C ARG A 139 10.32 -0.43 8.37
N LEU A 140 9.22 -0.80 9.02
CA LEU A 140 8.48 0.01 9.97
C LEU A 140 8.48 -0.66 11.34
N SER A 141 8.51 0.16 12.40
CA SER A 141 8.28 -0.26 13.77
C SER A 141 7.52 0.81 14.56
N GLY A 142 6.83 0.40 15.62
CA GLY A 142 6.21 1.31 16.60
C GLY A 142 4.91 2.01 16.17
N SER A 143 4.26 1.59 15.08
CA SER A 143 3.00 2.17 14.62
C SER A 143 1.77 1.50 15.25
N THR A 144 1.02 2.22 16.08
CA THR A 144 -0.24 1.76 16.66
C THR A 144 -1.29 1.44 15.60
N PHE A 145 -1.53 2.33 14.64
CA PHE A 145 -2.54 2.09 13.61
C PHE A 145 -2.24 0.90 12.69
N LEU A 146 -0.97 0.59 12.38
CA LEU A 146 -0.66 -0.63 11.61
C LEU A 146 -0.83 -1.88 12.47
N ARG A 147 -0.57 -1.80 13.78
CA ARG A 147 -0.89 -2.91 14.68
C ARG A 147 -2.38 -3.17 14.69
N ASP A 148 -3.20 -2.13 14.79
CA ASP A 148 -4.66 -2.29 14.78
C ASP A 148 -5.14 -2.80 13.42
N ALA A 149 -4.61 -2.27 12.31
CA ALA A 149 -4.96 -2.71 10.95
C ALA A 149 -4.63 -4.19 10.67
N PHE A 150 -3.54 -4.68 11.26
CA PHE A 150 -3.07 -6.06 11.11
C PHE A 150 -3.43 -6.96 12.29
N GLU A 151 -4.23 -6.49 13.25
CA GLU A 151 -4.64 -7.25 14.45
C GLU A 151 -3.43 -7.81 15.25
N LEU A 152 -2.41 -6.98 15.50
CA LEU A 152 -1.15 -7.39 16.14
C LEU A 152 -1.11 -7.10 17.65
N ASP A 153 -0.90 -8.17 18.42
CA ASP A 153 -0.78 -8.10 19.88
C ASP A 153 0.43 -7.30 20.36
N CYS A 154 1.52 -7.27 19.59
CA CYS A 154 2.76 -6.62 19.97
C CYS A 154 3.41 -5.83 18.82
N ALA A 155 4.33 -4.95 19.19
CA ALA A 155 5.14 -4.23 18.22
C ALA A 155 5.96 -5.21 17.38
N THR A 156 5.63 -5.31 16.10
CA THR A 156 6.29 -6.19 15.14
C THR A 156 6.96 -5.36 14.06
N THR A 157 8.11 -5.81 13.57
CA THR A 157 8.73 -5.18 12.40
C THR A 157 7.91 -5.53 11.17
N LEU A 158 7.50 -4.50 10.43
CA LEU A 158 6.75 -4.64 9.19
C LEU A 158 7.63 -4.20 8.02
N TYR A 159 7.29 -4.67 6.82
CA TYR A 159 8.03 -4.33 5.61
C TYR A 159 7.08 -3.76 4.58
N GLY A 160 7.58 -2.81 3.80
CA GLY A 160 6.79 -2.19 2.75
C GLY A 160 7.64 -1.57 1.67
N ARG A 161 6.94 -0.99 0.70
CA ARG A 161 7.55 -0.26 -0.41
C ARG A 161 6.76 0.99 -0.74
N LEU A 162 7.46 1.98 -1.28
CA LEU A 162 6.87 3.08 -2.02
C LEU A 162 7.02 2.80 -3.51
N ASN A 163 5.91 2.75 -4.22
CA ASN A 163 5.85 2.49 -5.65
C ASN A 163 5.19 3.66 -6.38
N HIS A 164 5.79 4.10 -7.48
CA HIS A 164 5.13 5.00 -8.42
C HIS A 164 4.53 4.17 -9.54
N ILE A 165 3.30 4.47 -9.92
CA ILE A 165 2.67 3.92 -11.12
C ILE A 165 2.68 5.03 -12.16
N VAL A 166 3.35 4.79 -13.28
CA VAL A 166 3.49 5.77 -14.37
C VAL A 166 2.88 5.24 -15.66
N ASN A 167 2.35 6.12 -16.51
CA ASN A 167 1.91 5.77 -17.85
C ASN A 167 3.10 5.68 -18.83
N GLU A 168 2.84 5.33 -20.10
CA GLU A 168 3.89 5.24 -21.14
C GLU A 168 4.61 6.56 -21.42
N ALA A 169 3.95 7.70 -21.17
CA ALA A 169 4.55 9.02 -21.30
C ALA A 169 5.43 9.41 -20.08
N GLY A 170 5.53 8.54 -19.06
CA GLY A 170 6.27 8.80 -17.82
C GLY A 170 5.51 9.70 -16.84
N GLU A 171 4.22 9.93 -17.06
CA GLU A 171 3.39 10.72 -16.15
C GLU A 171 2.87 9.85 -15.01
N GLU A 172 2.92 10.37 -13.79
CA GLU A 172 2.46 9.68 -12.58
C GLU A 172 0.94 9.50 -12.58
N LEU A 173 0.50 8.25 -12.55
CA LEU A 173 -0.89 7.85 -12.35
C LEU A 173 -1.20 7.78 -10.85
N ALA A 174 -0.27 7.25 -10.06
CA ALA A 174 -0.42 7.15 -8.62
C ALA A 174 0.90 6.95 -7.86
N ASP A 175 0.92 7.38 -6.60
CA ASP A 175 1.85 6.90 -5.59
C ASP A 175 1.17 5.87 -4.69
N VAL A 176 1.91 4.83 -4.33
CA VAL A 176 1.39 3.75 -3.50
C VAL A 176 2.41 3.40 -2.43
N VAL A 177 2.05 3.60 -1.16
CA VAL A 177 2.73 2.96 -0.04
C VAL A 177 2.00 1.67 0.24
N GLU A 178 2.72 0.56 0.21
CA GLU A 178 2.17 -0.76 0.50
C GLU A 178 2.98 -1.40 1.64
N VAL A 179 2.29 -1.87 2.68
CA VAL A 179 2.88 -2.50 3.86
C VAL A 179 2.27 -3.88 4.05
N LEU A 180 3.12 -4.88 4.32
CA LEU A 180 2.70 -6.26 4.54
C LEU A 180 2.68 -6.62 6.03
N PRO A 181 1.74 -7.50 6.46
CA PRO A 181 1.71 -8.02 7.82
C PRO A 181 2.91 -8.95 8.09
N PRO A 182 3.06 -9.41 9.34
CA PRO A 182 3.97 -10.52 9.66
C PRO A 182 3.62 -11.78 8.86
N LEU A 183 4.54 -12.26 8.00
CA LEU A 183 4.32 -13.42 7.14
C LEU A 183 4.77 -14.75 7.77
N PHE A 184 5.35 -14.68 8.98
CA PHE A 184 5.88 -15.82 9.74
C PHE A 184 5.16 -16.07 11.07
N ALA A 185 4.09 -15.36 11.39
CA ALA A 185 3.41 -15.55 12.66
C ALA A 185 2.59 -16.86 12.65
N PRO A 186 2.72 -17.75 13.65
CA PRO A 186 1.80 -18.86 13.85
C PRO A 186 0.42 -18.29 14.16
N GLN A 187 -0.57 -18.63 13.34
CA GLN A 187 -1.95 -18.22 13.53
C GLN A 187 -2.59 -19.07 14.63
N ASN A 188 -2.49 -18.65 15.89
CA ASN A 188 -3.40 -19.15 16.92
C ASN A 188 -4.69 -18.34 16.86
N ARG A 189 -5.63 -18.77 16.02
CA ARG A 189 -7.06 -18.47 16.25
C ARG A 189 -7.66 -19.69 16.93
N SER A 190 -7.77 -19.63 18.26
CA SER A 190 -8.68 -20.51 18.99
C SER A 190 -10.11 -20.13 18.57
N VAL A 191 -10.85 -21.14 18.11
CA VAL A 191 -12.30 -21.12 17.85
C VAL A 191 -13.07 -20.71 19.10
#